data_AF-A0AA94Y4N1-F1
#
_entry.id   AF-A0AA94Y4N1-F1
#
_cell.length_a   1.000
_cell.length_b   1.000
_cell.length_c   1.000
_cell.angle_alpha   90.00
_cell.angle_beta   90.00
_cell.angle_gamma   90.00
#
_symmetry.space_group_name_H-M   'P 1'
#
loop_
_entity.id
_entity.type
_entity.pdbx_description
1 polymer ?
#
loop_
_entity_poly.entity_id
_entity_poly.type
_entity_poly.pdbx_seq_one_letter_code
_entity_poly.pdbx_strand_id
1 'polypeptide(L)'
;MARIKKKGLDYFPLNTDFIHDRAVRRLMKREGDSALGILVEILSYIYAGEGYYVRADRLFYEDLSAGLYEKSADDVERIVRLAVEYRLFDAVLFERSCILTSVEIQRQYLFSTRRRSISHLEAGYCLLADDEPADNKVDMKEQPAFGSEETEGGKSVSVGDNVTFIPENVTSGTHSIAQNSTSEHSVAQQSKAQPHFNSPLKTAGEKAERKKIGAEEISSGSSCGRDVSGSGKRKKWTQETVDALLPPSDGTSRNYAGLLDNLRSYGIPPSEQYAIILKSNFGAIGGAVWRGIATLRGSGGKIKLPGRYLLSVVSRKEEAAVS
;
A
#
# COMPACT_ATOMS: atom_id res chain seq x y z
N MET A 1 -25.19 -0.45 -19.62
CA MET A 1 -24.88 0.97 -19.31
C MET A 1 -23.40 1.21 -19.61
N ALA A 2 -23.06 2.26 -20.36
CA ALA A 2 -21.67 2.59 -20.64
C ALA A 2 -20.95 2.90 -19.31
N ARG A 3 -19.79 2.26 -19.08
CA ARG A 3 -18.98 2.49 -17.88
C ARG A 3 -18.32 3.86 -18.03
N ILE A 4 -18.87 4.89 -17.38
CA ILE A 4 -18.24 6.22 -17.33
C ILE A 4 -16.85 6.02 -16.71
N LYS A 5 -15.80 6.37 -17.46
CA LYS A 5 -14.43 6.25 -16.98
C LYS A 5 -14.22 7.36 -15.94
N LYS A 6 -13.96 6.98 -14.69
CA LYS A 6 -13.61 7.93 -13.62
C LYS A 6 -12.32 8.67 -14.02
N LYS A 7 -12.37 10.00 -14.03
CA LYS A 7 -11.22 10.87 -14.35
C LYS A 7 -10.21 10.89 -13.20
N GLY A 8 -10.69 11.10 -11.98
CA GLY A 8 -9.88 11.15 -10.78
C GLY A 8 -9.28 9.81 -10.33
N LEU A 9 -8.67 9.86 -9.15
CA LEU A 9 -8.00 8.76 -8.47
C LEU A 9 -8.83 8.32 -7.26
N ASP A 10 -8.69 7.05 -6.87
CA ASP A 10 -9.31 6.54 -5.64
C ASP A 10 -8.44 6.80 -4.40
N TYR A 11 -7.15 7.06 -4.62
CA TYR A 11 -6.16 7.46 -3.65
C TYR A 11 -5.12 8.31 -4.37
N PHE A 12 -4.46 9.22 -3.66
CA PHE A 12 -3.36 10.00 -4.20
C PHE A 12 -2.08 9.78 -3.39
N PRO A 13 -0.92 9.78 -4.04
CA PRO A 13 0.36 9.79 -3.34
C PRO A 13 0.61 11.18 -2.74
N LEU A 14 1.10 11.22 -1.52
CA LEU A 14 1.54 12.42 -0.84
C LEU A 14 2.97 12.20 -0.35
N ASN A 15 3.85 13.17 -0.59
CA ASN A 15 5.25 13.04 -0.20
C ASN A 15 5.38 12.99 1.33
N THR A 16 6.30 12.15 1.81
CA THR A 16 6.50 11.96 3.26
C THR A 16 7.06 13.21 3.95
N ASP A 17 7.70 14.09 3.20
CA ASP A 17 8.24 15.37 3.65
C ASP A 17 7.26 16.54 3.47
N PHE A 18 6.02 16.29 3.01
CA PHE A 18 5.02 17.34 2.76
C PHE A 18 4.80 18.25 3.98
N ILE A 19 4.76 17.69 5.19
CA ILE A 19 4.60 18.45 6.44
C ILE A 19 5.84 19.32 6.76
N HIS A 20 7.01 18.93 6.24
CA HIS A 20 8.27 19.65 6.42
C HIS A 20 8.51 20.72 5.35
N ASP A 21 7.67 20.78 4.32
CA ASP A 21 7.75 21.83 3.31
C ASP A 21 7.70 23.22 3.95
N ARG A 22 8.49 24.14 3.40
CA ARG A 22 8.64 25.49 3.96
C ARG A 22 7.34 26.28 3.88
N ALA A 23 6.58 26.16 2.79
CA ALA A 23 5.31 26.86 2.62
C ALA A 23 4.23 26.24 3.51
N VAL A 24 4.16 24.91 3.61
CA VAL A 24 3.22 24.21 4.51
C VAL A 24 3.49 24.60 5.97
N ARG A 25 4.74 24.59 6.43
CA ARG A 25 5.07 25.01 7.80
C ARG A 25 4.75 26.48 8.08
N ARG A 26 4.94 27.37 7.10
CA ARG A 26 4.57 28.79 7.23
C ARG A 26 3.07 28.97 7.35
N LEU A 27 2.29 28.20 6.59
CA LEU A 27 0.83 28.19 6.69
C LEU A 27 0.37 27.69 8.06
N MET A 28 0.90 26.55 8.51
CA MET A 28 0.57 25.98 9.82
C MET A 28 0.97 26.92 10.97
N LYS A 29 2.09 27.63 10.84
CA LYS A 29 2.52 28.60 11.85
C LYS A 29 1.56 29.78 11.99
N ARG A 30 0.87 30.15 10.91
CA ARG A 30 -0.04 31.30 10.87
C ARG A 30 -1.49 30.93 11.24
N GLU A 31 -2.01 29.82 10.71
CA GLU A 31 -3.43 29.46 10.80
C GLU A 31 -3.72 28.26 11.72
N GLY A 32 -2.65 27.65 12.26
CA GLY A 32 -2.72 26.46 13.11
C GLY A 32 -2.50 25.16 12.34
N ASP A 33 -2.49 24.06 13.08
CA ASP A 33 -2.37 22.69 12.56
C ASP A 33 -3.56 22.26 11.69
N SER A 34 -4.75 22.79 11.95
CA SER A 34 -5.94 22.63 11.09
C SER A 34 -5.70 23.00 9.62
N ALA A 35 -4.77 23.91 9.32
CA ALA A 35 -4.40 24.25 7.95
C ALA A 35 -3.83 23.04 7.18
N LEU A 36 -3.16 22.12 7.86
CA LEU A 36 -2.69 20.87 7.24
C LEU A 36 -3.86 19.98 6.82
N GLY A 37 -4.89 19.86 7.67
CA GLY A 37 -6.11 19.11 7.36
C GLY A 37 -6.79 19.65 6.12
N ILE A 38 -6.97 20.98 6.06
CA ILE A 38 -7.52 21.69 4.90
C ILE A 38 -6.71 21.39 3.63
N LEU A 39 -5.38 21.49 3.68
CA LEU A 39 -4.54 21.20 2.51
C LEU A 39 -4.70 19.75 2.03
N VAL A 40 -4.70 18.78 2.94
CA VAL A 40 -4.87 17.36 2.61
C VAL A 40 -6.25 17.09 2.01
N GLU A 41 -7.28 17.75 2.53
CA GLU A 41 -8.65 17.62 2.03
C GLU A 41 -8.81 18.27 0.65
N ILE A 42 -8.24 19.45 0.42
CA ILE A 42 -8.18 20.07 -0.92
C ILE A 42 -7.50 19.14 -1.93
N LEU A 43 -6.34 18.56 -1.57
CA LEU A 43 -5.66 17.59 -2.43
C LEU A 43 -6.55 16.37 -2.72
N SER A 44 -7.31 15.91 -1.72
CA SER A 44 -8.30 14.83 -1.90
C SER A 44 -9.36 15.21 -2.93
N TYR A 45 -9.95 16.41 -2.84
CA TYR A 45 -10.93 16.91 -3.82
C TYR A 45 -10.34 17.02 -5.23
N ILE A 46 -9.13 17.57 -5.36
CA ILE A 46 -8.40 17.70 -6.62
C ILE A 46 -8.23 16.32 -7.26
N TYR A 47 -7.64 15.37 -6.55
CA TYR A 47 -7.31 14.08 -7.12
C TYR A 47 -8.55 13.19 -7.32
N ALA A 48 -9.57 13.26 -6.46
CA ALA A 48 -10.78 12.45 -6.57
C ALA A 48 -11.71 12.89 -7.71
N GLY A 49 -11.78 14.20 -7.97
CA GLY A 49 -12.61 14.81 -9.01
C GLY A 49 -11.98 14.74 -10.41
N GLU A 50 -11.49 15.89 -10.88
CA GLU A 50 -10.87 16.04 -12.21
C GLU A 50 -9.45 15.47 -12.26
N GLY A 51 -8.80 15.32 -11.10
CA GLY A 51 -7.52 14.65 -10.95
C GLY A 51 -6.32 15.58 -10.84
N TYR A 52 -6.40 16.78 -11.42
CA TYR A 52 -5.28 17.73 -11.51
C TYR A 52 -5.64 19.17 -11.14
N TYR A 53 -6.92 19.46 -10.94
CA TYR A 53 -7.39 20.73 -10.39
C TYR A 53 -8.72 20.54 -9.67
N VAL A 54 -9.14 21.55 -8.92
CA VAL A 54 -10.51 21.71 -8.41
C VAL A 54 -10.93 23.16 -8.55
N ARG A 55 -12.23 23.42 -8.77
CA ARG A 55 -12.79 24.77 -8.72
C ARG A 55 -12.95 25.20 -7.26
N ALA A 56 -12.43 26.37 -6.93
CA ALA A 56 -12.53 26.98 -5.61
C ALA A 56 -13.56 28.12 -5.64
N ASP A 57 -14.82 27.73 -5.72
CA ASP A 57 -15.97 28.63 -5.61
C ASP A 57 -16.49 28.69 -4.16
N ARG A 58 -17.53 29.50 -3.94
CA ARG A 58 -18.12 29.66 -2.60
C ARG A 58 -18.65 28.34 -2.04
N LEU A 59 -19.26 27.50 -2.89
CA LEU A 59 -19.80 26.21 -2.47
C LEU A 59 -18.68 25.25 -2.05
N PHE A 60 -17.56 25.26 -2.77
CA PHE A 60 -16.37 24.48 -2.40
C PHE A 60 -15.87 24.81 -0.99
N TYR A 61 -15.83 26.09 -0.61
CA TYR A 61 -15.40 26.47 0.74
C TYR A 61 -16.41 26.07 1.82
N GLU A 62 -17.71 26.16 1.53
CA GLU A 62 -18.77 25.69 2.43
C GLU A 62 -18.69 24.17 2.64
N ASP A 63 -18.55 23.41 1.56
CA ASP A 63 -18.42 21.94 1.59
C ASP A 63 -17.17 21.51 2.35
N LEU A 64 -16.04 22.19 2.12
CA LEU A 64 -14.78 21.93 2.79
C LEU A 64 -14.86 22.27 4.28
N SER A 65 -15.54 23.36 4.64
CA SER A 65 -15.76 23.74 6.04
C SER A 65 -16.71 22.79 6.78
N ALA A 66 -17.65 22.14 6.08
CA ALA A 66 -18.58 21.19 6.69
C ALA A 66 -17.88 19.96 7.29
N GLY A 67 -16.70 19.58 6.78
CA GLY A 67 -15.84 18.54 7.34
C GLY A 67 -14.99 18.99 8.54
N LEU A 68 -14.96 20.30 8.83
CA LEU A 68 -14.03 20.92 9.77
C LEU A 68 -14.80 21.57 10.92
N TYR A 69 -14.80 20.91 12.09
CA TYR A 69 -15.57 21.34 13.26
C TYR A 69 -15.33 22.80 13.71
N GLU A 70 -14.11 23.31 13.53
CA GLU A 70 -13.70 24.62 14.07
C GLU A 70 -13.57 25.74 13.02
N LYS A 71 -13.69 25.45 11.73
CA LYS A 71 -13.37 26.40 10.66
C LYS A 71 -14.61 26.72 9.85
N SER A 72 -14.90 28.02 9.70
CA SER A 72 -15.95 28.49 8.79
C SER A 72 -15.47 28.49 7.34
N ALA A 73 -16.40 28.61 6.38
CA ALA A 73 -16.07 28.77 4.96
C ALA A 73 -15.14 29.97 4.71
N ASP A 74 -15.33 31.08 5.44
CA ASP A 74 -14.47 32.27 5.34
C ASP A 74 -13.04 32.00 5.86
N ASP A 75 -12.91 31.14 6.88
CA ASP A 75 -11.60 30.70 7.38
C ASP A 75 -10.88 29.81 6.38
N VAL A 76 -11.61 28.88 5.78
CA VAL A 76 -11.10 28.01 4.73
C VAL A 76 -10.66 28.84 3.52
N GLU A 77 -11.49 29.76 3.06
CA GLU A 77 -11.17 30.66 1.95
C GLU A 77 -9.89 31.47 2.25
N ARG A 78 -9.76 32.02 3.45
CA ARG A 78 -8.55 32.73 3.87
C ARG A 78 -7.32 31.83 3.84
N ILE A 79 -7.41 30.60 4.37
CA ILE A 79 -6.31 29.63 4.37
C ILE A 79 -5.91 29.27 2.93
N VAL A 80 -6.89 29.10 2.03
CA VAL A 80 -6.64 28.83 0.60
C VAL A 80 -5.91 29.99 -0.06
N ARG A 81 -6.34 31.24 0.16
CA ARG A 81 -5.64 32.43 -0.36
C ARG A 81 -4.20 32.50 0.13
N LEU A 82 -3.92 32.14 1.38
CA LEU A 82 -2.56 32.06 1.92
C LEU A 82 -1.74 30.92 1.29
N ALA A 83 -2.36 29.79 1.01
CA ALA A 83 -1.69 28.69 0.32
C ALA A 83 -1.26 29.11 -1.11
N VAL A 84 -2.10 29.89 -1.80
CA VAL A 84 -1.78 30.52 -3.09
C VAL A 84 -0.62 31.52 -2.95
N GLU A 85 -0.68 32.40 -1.93
CA GLU A 85 0.39 33.37 -1.65
C GLU A 85 1.74 32.68 -1.38
N TYR A 86 1.73 31.56 -0.66
CA TYR A 86 2.90 30.73 -0.39
C TYR A 86 3.30 29.79 -1.53
N ARG A 87 2.68 29.91 -2.70
CA ARG A 87 3.00 29.17 -3.93
C ARG A 87 2.76 27.66 -3.85
N LEU A 88 1.89 27.21 -2.94
CA LEU A 88 1.41 25.82 -2.93
C LEU A 88 0.45 25.57 -4.11
N PHE A 89 -0.27 26.61 -4.52
CA PHE A 89 -1.12 26.64 -5.71
C PHE A 89 -0.70 27.78 -6.63
N ASP A 90 -1.01 27.64 -7.91
CA ASP A 90 -0.71 28.66 -8.91
C ASP A 90 -1.63 29.88 -8.76
N ALA A 91 -1.03 31.05 -8.55
CA ALA A 91 -1.75 32.29 -8.34
C ALA A 91 -2.49 32.77 -9.59
N VAL A 92 -1.90 32.60 -10.77
CA VAL A 92 -2.46 33.12 -12.02
C VAL A 92 -3.75 32.37 -12.37
N LEU A 93 -3.75 31.04 -12.24
CA LEU A 93 -4.94 30.22 -12.48
C LEU A 93 -5.98 30.38 -11.37
N PHE A 94 -5.57 30.61 -10.13
CA PHE A 94 -6.50 30.92 -9.06
C PHE A 94 -7.23 32.24 -9.32
N GLU A 95 -6.52 33.31 -9.71
CA GLU A 95 -7.12 34.62 -9.97
C GLU A 95 -7.99 34.64 -11.24
N ARG A 96 -7.56 33.97 -12.31
CA ARG A 96 -8.24 34.05 -13.62
C ARG A 96 -9.41 33.06 -13.75
N SER A 97 -9.30 31.91 -13.11
CA SER A 97 -10.22 30.77 -13.33
C SER A 97 -10.84 30.23 -12.04
N CYS A 98 -10.47 30.77 -10.88
CA CYS A 98 -10.88 30.27 -9.57
C CYS A 98 -10.63 28.77 -9.41
N ILE A 99 -9.45 28.30 -9.82
CA ILE A 99 -9.05 26.90 -9.65
C ILE A 99 -7.81 26.75 -8.77
N LEU A 100 -7.75 25.63 -8.05
CA LEU A 100 -6.57 25.22 -7.31
C LEU A 100 -5.87 24.12 -8.10
N THR A 101 -4.64 24.41 -8.51
CA THR A 101 -3.74 23.48 -9.19
C THR A 101 -2.29 23.96 -9.00
N SER A 102 -1.33 23.10 -9.28
CA SER A 102 0.09 23.43 -9.31
C SER A 102 0.82 22.51 -10.28
N VAL A 103 2.04 22.91 -10.68
CA VAL A 103 2.92 22.08 -11.52
C VAL A 103 3.10 20.68 -10.91
N GLU A 104 3.33 20.62 -9.59
CA GLU A 104 3.56 19.37 -8.87
C GLU A 104 2.31 18.46 -8.90
N ILE A 105 1.12 19.03 -8.66
CA ILE A 105 -0.15 18.31 -8.73
C ILE A 105 -0.36 17.71 -10.13
N GLN A 106 -0.10 18.50 -11.17
CA GLN A 106 -0.28 18.05 -12.55
C GLN A 106 0.72 16.96 -12.95
N ARG A 107 2.01 17.12 -12.60
CA ARG A 107 3.05 16.09 -12.79
C ARG A 107 2.66 14.80 -12.10
N GLN A 108 2.23 14.89 -10.84
CA GLN A 108 1.85 13.74 -10.04
C GLN A 108 0.61 13.02 -10.61
N TYR A 109 -0.38 13.78 -11.08
CA TYR A 109 -1.56 13.22 -11.74
C TYR A 109 -1.19 12.49 -13.05
N LEU A 110 -0.39 13.13 -13.92
CA LEU A 110 0.09 12.51 -15.16
C LEU A 110 0.89 11.23 -14.90
N PHE A 111 1.76 11.25 -13.89
CA PHE A 111 2.51 10.07 -13.49
C PHE A 111 1.58 8.93 -13.03
N SER A 112 0.62 9.23 -12.15
CA SER A 112 -0.37 8.28 -11.63
C SER A 112 -1.32 7.74 -12.72
N THR A 113 -1.54 8.52 -13.78
CA THR A 113 -2.45 8.17 -14.89
C THR A 113 -1.76 7.78 -16.18
N ARG A 114 -0.44 7.66 -16.22
CA ARG A 114 0.37 7.37 -17.43
C ARG A 114 -0.09 6.15 -18.24
N ARG A 115 -0.71 5.16 -17.58
CA ARG A 115 -1.24 3.93 -18.23
C ARG A 115 -2.68 4.08 -18.74
N ARG A 116 -3.36 5.18 -18.43
CA ARG A 116 -4.73 5.47 -18.87
C ARG A 116 -4.64 6.16 -20.23
N SER A 117 -5.56 5.82 -21.14
CA SER A 117 -5.74 6.54 -22.41
C SER A 117 -6.42 7.92 -22.22
N ILE A 118 -6.38 8.48 -21.00
CA ILE A 118 -7.03 9.72 -20.58
C ILE A 118 -5.91 10.57 -19.99
N SER A 119 -5.25 11.34 -20.84
CA SER A 119 -4.18 12.24 -20.43
C SER A 119 -4.25 13.53 -21.26
N HIS A 120 -5.43 14.13 -21.30
CA HIS A 120 -5.59 15.48 -21.84
C HIS A 120 -5.85 16.40 -20.66
N LEU A 121 -4.79 17.10 -20.22
CA LEU A 121 -4.96 18.28 -19.38
C LEU A 121 -5.64 19.34 -20.24
N GLU A 122 -6.56 20.11 -19.67
CA GLU A 122 -7.13 21.24 -20.39
C GLU A 122 -6.04 22.27 -20.65
N ALA A 123 -5.85 22.68 -21.91
CA ALA A 123 -4.76 23.57 -22.30
C ALA A 123 -4.77 24.90 -21.53
N GLY A 124 -5.96 25.40 -21.16
CA GLY A 124 -6.12 26.60 -20.36
C GLY A 124 -5.69 26.47 -18.89
N TYR A 125 -5.56 25.24 -18.37
CA TYR A 125 -5.17 24.96 -16.99
C TYR A 125 -3.82 24.25 -16.88
N CYS A 126 -3.22 23.85 -18.00
CA CYS A 126 -1.93 23.16 -18.02
C CYS A 126 -0.80 24.13 -17.67
N LEU A 127 -0.03 23.81 -16.64
CA LEU A 127 1.14 24.56 -16.17
C LEU A 127 2.46 23.90 -16.60
N LEU A 128 2.39 22.72 -17.21
CA LEU A 128 3.56 22.02 -17.74
C LEU A 128 3.90 22.65 -19.08
N ALA A 129 5.10 23.22 -19.20
CA ALA A 129 5.66 23.58 -20.50
C ALA A 129 5.75 22.32 -21.37
N ASP A 130 5.62 22.47 -22.70
CA ASP A 130 5.75 21.39 -23.70
C ASP A 130 7.20 20.83 -23.82
N ASP A 131 7.96 20.82 -22.73
CA ASP A 131 9.32 20.30 -22.67
C ASP A 131 9.37 19.04 -21.79
N GLU A 132 8.99 17.92 -22.39
CA GLU A 132 9.62 16.61 -22.23
C GLU A 132 9.30 15.83 -23.51
N PRO A 133 10.25 15.66 -24.46
CA PRO A 133 9.97 14.91 -25.66
C PRO A 133 9.57 13.49 -25.30
N ALA A 134 8.41 13.09 -25.81
CA ALA A 134 8.02 11.71 -25.92
C ALA A 134 9.05 10.96 -26.77
N ASP A 135 10.10 10.45 -26.14
CA ASP A 135 10.99 9.52 -26.79
C ASP A 135 11.23 8.27 -25.94
N ASN A 136 11.40 7.16 -26.67
CA ASN A 136 11.43 5.76 -26.25
C ASN A 136 10.09 5.02 -26.28
N LYS A 137 9.38 5.12 -27.40
CA LYS A 137 8.85 3.91 -28.05
C LYS A 137 10.03 3.16 -28.67
N VAL A 138 10.63 2.22 -27.93
CA VAL A 138 11.54 1.25 -28.55
C VAL A 138 10.73 0.03 -28.96
N ASP A 139 10.30 0.06 -30.22
CA ASP A 139 9.80 -1.10 -30.96
C ASP A 139 11.04 -1.97 -31.30
N MET A 140 11.17 -3.13 -30.67
CA MET A 140 12.30 -4.04 -30.92
C MET A 140 11.95 -4.96 -32.09
N LYS A 141 12.46 -4.65 -33.27
CA LYS A 141 12.56 -5.58 -34.39
C LYS A 141 14.01 -5.61 -34.91
N GLU A 142 14.63 -6.76 -34.66
CA GLU A 142 15.78 -7.40 -35.31
C GLU A 142 16.86 -6.57 -36.04
N GLN A 143 18.08 -6.74 -35.54
CA GLN A 143 19.41 -6.58 -36.17
C GLN A 143 19.54 -7.21 -37.58
N PRO A 144 20.53 -6.84 -38.45
CA PRO A 144 21.96 -6.98 -38.12
C PRO A 144 23.01 -6.05 -38.77
N ALA A 145 24.23 -6.18 -38.21
CA ALA A 145 25.57 -6.15 -38.82
C ALA A 145 26.39 -4.84 -38.98
N PHE A 146 27.50 -4.82 -38.21
CA PHE A 146 28.91 -4.63 -38.63
C PHE A 146 29.62 -3.26 -38.55
N GLY A 147 30.83 -3.29 -37.95
CA GLY A 147 31.96 -2.35 -38.08
C GLY A 147 32.06 -1.29 -36.97
N SER A 148 32.87 -1.44 -35.91
CA SER A 148 34.35 -1.37 -35.79
C SER A 148 34.84 -0.01 -35.28
N GLU A 149 35.52 -0.06 -34.10
CA GLU A 149 36.65 0.78 -33.61
C GLU A 149 36.42 2.30 -33.38
N GLU A 150 36.41 2.75 -32.12
CA GLU A 150 37.55 3.19 -31.26
C GLU A 150 37.98 4.66 -31.45
N THR A 151 37.58 5.45 -30.45
CA THR A 151 38.33 6.37 -29.56
C THR A 151 39.51 7.23 -30.05
N GLU A 152 39.57 8.40 -29.36
CA GLU A 152 40.64 9.39 -29.16
C GLU A 152 40.56 10.63 -30.06
N GLY A 153 40.67 11.87 -29.55
CA GLY A 153 40.95 12.32 -28.20
C GLY A 153 41.41 13.79 -28.22
N GLY A 154 41.07 14.52 -27.15
CA GLY A 154 41.73 15.76 -26.71
C GLY A 154 41.27 17.06 -27.39
N LYS A 155 41.34 18.24 -26.77
CA LYS A 155 41.69 18.71 -25.42
C LYS A 155 41.49 20.23 -25.48
N SER A 156 40.79 20.86 -24.52
CA SER A 156 41.16 22.22 -24.10
C SER A 156 40.57 22.55 -22.72
N VAL A 157 41.44 23.18 -21.93
CA VAL A 157 41.26 23.65 -20.55
C VAL A 157 40.86 25.11 -20.60
N SER A 158 39.91 25.54 -19.76
CA SER A 158 40.05 26.80 -19.04
C SER A 158 39.23 26.85 -17.75
N VAL A 159 39.96 27.31 -16.74
CA VAL A 159 39.72 27.60 -15.33
C VAL A 159 38.49 28.48 -15.06
N GLY A 160 37.85 28.26 -13.92
CA GLY A 160 36.91 29.18 -13.28
C GLY A 160 36.40 28.64 -11.95
N ASP A 161 37.10 28.98 -10.86
CA ASP A 161 36.83 28.56 -9.48
C ASP A 161 35.43 28.95 -8.96
N ASN A 162 34.76 28.02 -8.27
CA ASN A 162 34.00 28.36 -7.06
C ASN A 162 33.92 27.17 -6.08
N VAL A 163 34.25 27.48 -4.83
CA VAL A 163 34.35 26.59 -3.68
C VAL A 163 32.98 26.07 -3.27
N THR A 164 32.81 24.74 -3.20
CA THR A 164 31.77 24.11 -2.38
C THR A 164 32.40 23.02 -1.54
N PHE A 165 32.23 23.14 -0.22
CA PHE A 165 32.69 22.18 0.78
C PHE A 165 32.06 20.81 0.54
N ILE A 166 32.91 19.81 0.32
CA ILE A 166 32.61 18.38 0.43
C ILE A 166 33.16 17.92 1.79
N PRO A 167 32.44 17.09 2.56
CA PRO A 167 33.07 16.07 3.36
C PRO A 167 33.08 14.73 2.60
N GLU A 168 34.30 14.24 2.37
CA GLU A 168 34.68 12.91 1.86
C GLU A 168 33.95 11.79 2.62
N ASN A 169 33.32 10.83 1.92
CA ASN A 169 33.88 9.57 1.41
C ASN A 169 34.29 8.63 2.57
N VAL A 170 33.51 7.58 2.87
CA VAL A 170 33.39 6.25 2.21
C VAL A 170 34.40 5.26 2.81
N THR A 171 33.94 4.05 3.14
CA THR A 171 34.26 2.80 2.41
C THR A 171 33.40 1.68 3.02
N SER A 172 32.90 0.65 2.35
CA SER A 172 33.07 0.11 0.99
C SER A 172 31.98 -0.94 0.79
N GLY A 173 31.65 -1.27 -0.45
CA GLY A 173 31.18 -2.64 -0.76
C GLY A 173 30.14 -2.74 -1.85
N THR A 174 30.60 -2.68 -3.07
CA THR A 174 29.83 -2.70 -4.31
C THR A 174 29.56 -4.13 -4.82
N HIS A 175 28.33 -4.37 -5.29
CA HIS A 175 27.83 -5.33 -6.31
C HIS A 175 27.98 -6.86 -6.22
N SER A 176 26.90 -7.50 -6.70
CA SER A 176 26.80 -8.76 -7.49
C SER A 176 26.36 -10.08 -6.85
N ILE A 177 25.08 -10.41 -7.11
CA ILE A 177 24.54 -11.58 -7.83
C ILE A 177 25.31 -12.93 -7.79
N ALA A 178 24.54 -13.94 -7.34
CA ALA A 178 24.48 -15.36 -7.74
C ALA A 178 25.16 -16.46 -6.89
N GLN A 179 24.36 -17.54 -6.80
CA GLN A 179 24.68 -18.97 -6.69
C GLN A 179 24.51 -19.67 -5.32
N ASN A 180 23.62 -20.68 -5.38
CA ASN A 180 23.49 -21.91 -4.57
C ASN A 180 24.76 -22.31 -3.79
N SER A 181 24.71 -22.93 -2.62
CA SER A 181 24.15 -24.28 -2.43
C SER A 181 24.38 -24.77 -0.99
N THR A 182 23.47 -25.61 -0.49
CA THR A 182 23.66 -26.77 0.43
C THR A 182 24.41 -26.63 1.77
N SER A 183 23.70 -26.96 2.85
CA SER A 183 24.17 -27.98 3.81
C SER A 183 22.96 -28.68 4.45
N GLU A 184 22.83 -29.97 4.16
CA GLU A 184 21.89 -30.91 4.78
C GLU A 184 22.42 -31.49 6.11
N HIS A 185 21.55 -32.30 6.74
CA HIS A 185 21.74 -33.25 7.85
C HIS A 185 21.52 -32.69 9.27
N SER A 186 20.80 -33.37 10.19
CA SER A 186 20.07 -34.63 10.17
C SER A 186 19.28 -34.76 11.50
N VAL A 187 18.01 -35.14 11.39
CA VAL A 187 17.22 -36.15 12.14
C VAL A 187 17.61 -36.56 13.58
N ALA A 188 16.56 -36.61 14.43
CA ALA A 188 16.31 -37.53 15.58
C ALA A 188 17.14 -37.34 16.86
N GLN A 189 16.70 -37.67 18.07
CA GLN A 189 15.46 -38.15 18.68
C GLN A 189 15.68 -38.09 20.21
N GLN A 190 14.59 -38.09 20.97
CA GLN A 190 14.44 -38.74 22.28
C GLN A 190 15.17 -38.20 23.53
N SER A 191 14.32 -37.78 24.47
CA SER A 191 14.10 -38.43 25.79
C SER A 191 14.66 -37.80 27.07
N LYS A 192 13.68 -37.62 27.99
CA LYS A 192 13.68 -37.84 29.45
C LYS A 192 14.63 -37.06 30.39
N ALA A 193 13.94 -36.62 31.46
CA ALA A 193 14.34 -36.56 32.86
C ALA A 193 14.92 -35.23 33.41
N GLN A 194 14.22 -34.74 34.43
CA GLN A 194 14.72 -33.81 35.45
C GLN A 194 15.73 -34.52 36.38
N PRO A 195 16.50 -33.75 37.19
CA PRO A 195 16.18 -33.73 38.61
C PRO A 195 16.30 -32.36 39.31
N HIS A 196 15.68 -32.33 40.50
CA HIS A 196 15.57 -31.29 41.53
C HIS A 196 16.85 -31.04 42.35
N PHE A 197 16.91 -29.92 43.10
CA PHE A 197 17.39 -29.68 44.49
C PHE A 197 17.66 -28.14 44.64
N ASN A 198 17.35 -27.36 45.68
CA ASN A 198 16.49 -27.42 46.87
C ASN A 198 16.34 -25.97 47.45
N SER A 199 15.27 -25.77 48.22
CA SER A 199 14.75 -24.57 48.92
C SER A 199 15.67 -23.97 50.04
N PRO A 200 15.28 -22.90 50.79
CA PRO A 200 14.25 -22.96 51.86
C PRO A 200 13.35 -21.69 51.94
N LEU A 201 12.13 -21.72 52.51
CA LEU A 201 11.90 -21.64 53.96
C LEU A 201 10.43 -21.93 54.33
N LYS A 202 10.23 -22.65 55.44
CA LYS A 202 8.98 -23.08 56.08
C LYS A 202 8.31 -21.90 56.82
N THR A 203 7.01 -21.92 57.19
CA THR A 203 6.49 -22.69 58.34
C THR A 203 4.97 -22.54 58.51
N ALA A 204 4.31 -23.67 58.80
CA ALA A 204 3.06 -23.92 59.56
C ALA A 204 1.75 -23.21 59.14
N GLY A 205 0.59 -23.87 59.11
CA GLY A 205 0.23 -25.23 59.51
C GLY A 205 -1.28 -25.46 59.37
N GLU A 206 -1.67 -26.74 59.36
CA GLU A 206 -2.99 -27.31 59.67
C GLU A 206 -4.21 -26.88 58.80
N LYS A 207 -5.22 -27.69 58.50
CA LYS A 207 -5.57 -29.12 58.52
C LYS A 207 -6.95 -29.21 57.81
N ALA A 208 -7.32 -30.42 57.39
CA ALA A 208 -8.70 -30.92 57.25
C ALA A 208 -9.55 -30.54 56.01
N GLU A 209 -9.47 -31.41 55.00
CA GLU A 209 -10.54 -32.21 54.41
C GLU A 209 -12.02 -31.94 54.81
N ARG A 210 -12.89 -31.66 53.82
CA ARG A 210 -14.10 -32.46 53.49
C ARG A 210 -14.92 -31.94 52.29
N LYS A 211 -15.13 -32.86 51.33
CA LYS A 211 -16.39 -33.27 50.68
C LYS A 211 -17.48 -32.22 50.31
N LYS A 212 -17.69 -32.13 48.98
CA LYS A 212 -18.87 -32.60 48.20
C LYS A 212 -20.16 -31.74 48.08
N ILE A 213 -20.50 -31.54 46.78
CA ILE A 213 -21.82 -31.48 46.09
C ILE A 213 -22.58 -30.14 46.11
N GLY A 214 -23.03 -29.71 44.93
CA GLY A 214 -24.38 -29.14 44.75
C GLY A 214 -24.51 -27.87 43.92
N ALA A 215 -24.97 -28.06 42.68
CA ALA A 215 -25.93 -27.25 41.90
C ALA A 215 -25.78 -25.72 41.74
N GLU A 216 -25.77 -25.36 40.45
CA GLU A 216 -26.29 -24.17 39.76
C GLU A 216 -26.83 -23.00 40.60
N GLU A 217 -26.40 -21.77 40.25
CA GLU A 217 -27.28 -20.71 39.72
C GLU A 217 -26.45 -19.50 39.23
N ILE A 218 -26.81 -19.08 38.02
CA ILE A 218 -26.70 -17.75 37.42
C ILE A 218 -26.60 -16.59 38.43
N SER A 219 -25.50 -15.83 38.38
CA SER A 219 -25.56 -14.40 38.72
C SER A 219 -24.41 -13.61 38.09
N SER A 220 -24.82 -12.56 37.41
CA SER A 220 -24.05 -11.46 36.86
C SER A 220 -23.07 -10.84 37.85
N GLY A 221 -21.81 -10.73 37.43
CA GLY A 221 -20.77 -9.99 38.13
C GLY A 221 -19.69 -9.52 37.16
N SER A 222 -20.05 -8.62 36.24
CA SER A 222 -19.08 -7.91 35.41
C SER A 222 -18.26 -6.98 36.30
N SER A 223 -17.03 -7.40 36.61
CA SER A 223 -16.04 -6.59 37.30
C SER A 223 -14.99 -6.10 36.30
N CYS A 224 -14.87 -4.78 36.26
CA CYS A 224 -13.73 -3.95 35.90
C CYS A 224 -12.61 -4.53 35.00
N GLY A 225 -12.52 -3.93 33.80
CA GLY A 225 -11.31 -3.21 33.40
C GLY A 225 -10.22 -4.01 32.69
N ARG A 226 -10.06 -3.75 31.39
CA ARG A 226 -8.78 -3.27 30.85
C ARG A 226 -8.93 -2.70 29.45
N ASP A 227 -8.58 -1.43 29.35
CA ASP A 227 -8.30 -0.74 28.10
C ASP A 227 -7.24 -1.50 27.30
N VAL A 228 -7.51 -1.73 26.01
CA VAL A 228 -6.46 -2.06 25.04
C VAL A 228 -6.57 -1.07 23.89
N SER A 229 -5.67 -0.11 23.94
CA SER A 229 -5.36 0.83 22.86
C SER A 229 -4.90 0.04 21.63
N GLY A 230 -5.76 -0.03 20.61
CA GLY A 230 -5.53 -0.78 19.38
C GLY A 230 -4.86 0.04 18.29
N SER A 231 -3.54 0.17 18.33
CA SER A 231 -2.74 0.62 17.17
C SER A 231 -2.82 -0.46 16.08
N GLY A 232 -3.60 -0.23 15.02
CA GLY A 232 -3.77 -1.14 13.89
C GLY A 232 -2.50 -1.28 13.05
N LYS A 233 -1.61 -2.21 13.42
CA LYS A 233 -0.50 -2.64 12.55
C LYS A 233 -1.04 -3.65 11.52
N ARG A 234 -0.94 -3.31 10.24
CA ARG A 234 -1.32 -4.18 9.11
C ARG A 234 -0.61 -5.53 9.23
N LYS A 235 -1.38 -6.62 9.39
CA LYS A 235 -0.84 -7.99 9.55
C LYS A 235 -0.08 -8.38 8.28
N LYS A 236 1.24 -8.55 8.40
CA LYS A 236 2.11 -9.03 7.31
C LYS A 236 2.00 -10.55 7.25
N TRP A 237 1.42 -11.08 6.18
CA TRP A 237 1.29 -12.53 5.97
C TRP A 237 2.63 -13.10 5.49
N THR A 238 3.23 -13.97 6.29
CA THR A 238 4.43 -14.75 5.94
C THR A 238 4.04 -16.15 5.45
N GLN A 239 4.95 -16.84 4.75
CA GLN A 239 4.71 -18.22 4.31
C GLN A 239 4.44 -19.17 5.48
N GLU A 240 5.18 -19.01 6.58
CA GLU A 240 4.96 -19.74 7.84
C GLU A 240 3.53 -19.55 8.39
N THR A 241 2.97 -18.35 8.23
CA THR A 241 1.61 -18.06 8.68
C THR A 241 0.56 -18.77 7.81
N VAL A 242 0.83 -18.92 6.51
CA VAL A 242 -0.05 -19.65 5.57
C VAL A 242 0.03 -21.16 5.85
N ASP A 243 1.22 -21.66 6.11
CA ASP A 243 1.47 -23.08 6.36
C ASP A 243 0.89 -23.56 7.70
N ALA A 244 0.82 -22.65 8.69
CA ALA A 244 0.20 -22.92 9.97
C ALA A 244 -1.35 -22.95 9.95
N LEU A 245 -1.99 -22.62 8.83
CA LEU A 245 -3.45 -22.68 8.72
C LEU A 245 -3.93 -24.13 8.67
N LEU A 246 -4.99 -24.42 9.42
CA LEU A 246 -5.62 -25.73 9.46
C LEU A 246 -7.03 -25.67 8.86
N PRO A 247 -7.40 -26.63 8.00
CA PRO A 247 -8.77 -26.73 7.49
C PRO A 247 -9.77 -27.03 8.62
N PRO A 248 -10.98 -26.45 8.59
CA PRO A 248 -12.03 -26.72 9.59
C PRO A 248 -12.46 -28.18 9.63
N SER A 249 -12.79 -28.69 10.82
CA SER A 249 -13.32 -30.04 11.03
C SER A 249 -14.86 -30.08 10.91
N ASP A 250 -15.39 -29.69 9.76
CA ASP A 250 -16.84 -29.60 9.49
C ASP A 250 -17.40 -30.73 8.60
N GLY A 251 -16.63 -31.80 8.41
CA GLY A 251 -17.02 -32.95 7.57
C GLY A 251 -16.92 -32.72 6.06
N THR A 252 -16.58 -31.52 5.60
CA THR A 252 -16.38 -31.25 4.16
C THR A 252 -15.05 -31.83 3.67
N SER A 253 -15.09 -32.62 2.60
CA SER A 253 -13.88 -33.17 1.96
C SER A 253 -13.07 -32.06 1.27
N ARG A 254 -11.83 -31.87 1.70
CA ARG A 254 -10.91 -30.81 1.21
C ARG A 254 -9.59 -31.41 0.78
N ASN A 255 -8.99 -30.82 -0.26
CA ASN A 255 -7.60 -31.08 -0.64
C ASN A 255 -6.75 -29.83 -0.39
N TYR A 256 -6.46 -29.58 0.88
CA TYR A 256 -5.71 -28.39 1.30
C TYR A 256 -4.24 -28.44 0.85
N ALA A 257 -3.58 -29.59 1.00
CA ALA A 257 -2.20 -29.78 0.57
C ALA A 257 -2.02 -29.54 -0.93
N GLY A 258 -2.88 -30.15 -1.76
CA GLY A 258 -2.84 -29.94 -3.20
C GLY A 258 -3.15 -28.51 -3.61
N LEU A 259 -3.97 -27.78 -2.83
CA LEU A 259 -4.22 -26.37 -3.10
C LEU A 259 -2.94 -25.56 -2.86
N LEU A 260 -2.28 -25.74 -1.71
CA LEU A 260 -1.02 -25.07 -1.40
C LEU A 260 0.05 -25.30 -2.45
N ASP A 261 0.23 -26.55 -2.89
CA ASP A 261 1.24 -26.89 -3.91
C ASP A 261 0.98 -26.18 -5.24
N ASN A 262 -0.28 -26.08 -5.67
CA ASN A 262 -0.63 -25.33 -6.86
C ASN A 262 -0.41 -23.82 -6.67
N LEU A 263 -0.74 -23.26 -5.51
CA LEU A 263 -0.54 -21.83 -5.27
C LEU A 263 0.95 -21.45 -5.27
N ARG A 264 1.78 -22.33 -4.72
CA ARG A 264 3.25 -22.18 -4.70
C ARG A 264 3.85 -22.34 -6.10
N SER A 265 3.39 -23.32 -6.89
CA SER A 265 3.93 -23.53 -8.25
C SER A 265 3.67 -22.37 -9.19
N TYR A 266 2.59 -21.60 -8.98
CA TYR A 266 2.30 -20.37 -9.70
C TYR A 266 2.93 -19.10 -9.10
N GLY A 267 3.78 -19.23 -8.07
CA GLY A 267 4.48 -18.10 -7.45
C GLY A 267 3.55 -17.05 -6.81
N ILE A 268 2.39 -17.48 -6.30
CA ILE A 268 1.39 -16.57 -5.73
C ILE A 268 1.89 -16.05 -4.37
N PRO A 269 1.84 -14.74 -4.08
CA PRO A 269 2.37 -14.20 -2.82
C PRO A 269 1.53 -14.63 -1.59
N PRO A 270 2.14 -14.76 -0.39
CA PRO A 270 1.46 -15.30 0.80
C PRO A 270 0.14 -14.62 1.18
N SER A 271 0.03 -13.30 0.96
CA SER A 271 -1.22 -12.57 1.20
C SER A 271 -2.36 -12.99 0.28
N GLU A 272 -2.05 -13.31 -0.98
CA GLU A 272 -3.04 -13.83 -1.94
C GLU A 272 -3.33 -15.30 -1.67
N GLN A 273 -2.32 -16.09 -1.29
CA GLN A 273 -2.53 -17.48 -0.87
C GLN A 273 -3.53 -17.56 0.29
N TYR A 274 -3.32 -16.75 1.34
CA TYR A 274 -4.20 -16.66 2.50
C TYR A 274 -5.67 -16.41 2.09
N ALA A 275 -5.89 -15.39 1.25
CA ALA A 275 -7.23 -15.04 0.79
C ALA A 275 -7.88 -16.13 -0.07
N ILE A 276 -7.11 -16.77 -0.96
CA ILE A 276 -7.60 -17.87 -1.81
C ILE A 276 -7.95 -19.08 -0.95
N ILE A 277 -7.13 -19.42 0.04
CA ILE A 277 -7.37 -20.54 0.96
C ILE A 277 -8.70 -20.35 1.69
N LEU A 278 -8.91 -19.17 2.30
CA LEU A 278 -10.17 -18.90 3.01
C LEU A 278 -11.38 -18.91 2.07
N LYS A 279 -11.32 -18.19 0.95
CA LYS A 279 -12.44 -18.07 0.00
C LYS A 279 -12.75 -19.37 -0.74
N SER A 280 -11.78 -20.27 -0.87
CA SER A 280 -11.99 -21.59 -1.48
C SER A 280 -12.44 -22.66 -0.49
N ASN A 281 -12.71 -22.27 0.77
CA ASN A 281 -12.96 -23.19 1.87
C ASN A 281 -11.84 -24.24 2.00
N PHE A 282 -10.60 -23.78 2.05
CA PHE A 282 -9.38 -24.58 2.19
C PHE A 282 -9.23 -25.64 1.09
N GLY A 283 -9.67 -25.33 -0.13
CA GLY A 283 -9.61 -26.26 -1.26
C GLY A 283 -10.66 -27.37 -1.20
N ALA A 284 -11.89 -27.03 -0.80
CA ALA A 284 -13.02 -27.95 -0.86
C ALA A 284 -13.10 -28.63 -2.23
N ILE A 285 -13.22 -29.96 -2.23
CA ILE A 285 -13.21 -30.77 -3.46
C ILE A 285 -14.46 -30.41 -4.28
N GLY A 286 -14.28 -30.21 -5.60
CA GLY A 286 -15.33 -29.69 -6.49
C GLY A 286 -15.56 -28.17 -6.40
N GLY A 287 -14.80 -27.46 -5.55
CA GLY A 287 -14.83 -26.01 -5.44
C GLY A 287 -14.36 -25.28 -6.71
N ALA A 288 -14.82 -24.03 -6.88
CA ALA A 288 -14.50 -23.21 -8.05
C ALA A 288 -12.99 -22.95 -8.23
N VAL A 289 -12.22 -23.01 -7.14
CA VAL A 289 -10.75 -22.87 -7.15
C VAL A 289 -10.09 -23.90 -8.06
N TRP A 290 -10.58 -25.14 -8.09
CA TRP A 290 -10.02 -26.22 -8.90
C TRP A 290 -10.27 -26.02 -10.39
N ARG A 291 -11.43 -25.44 -10.75
CA ARG A 291 -11.72 -25.03 -12.14
C ARG A 291 -10.80 -23.88 -12.58
N GLY A 292 -10.54 -22.94 -11.68
CA GLY A 292 -9.58 -21.86 -11.90
C GLY A 292 -8.16 -22.41 -12.15
N ILE A 293 -7.70 -23.34 -11.30
CA ILE A 293 -6.39 -23.98 -11.44
C ILE A 293 -6.29 -24.78 -12.75
N ALA A 294 -7.34 -25.51 -13.13
CA ALA A 294 -7.39 -26.22 -14.41
C ALA A 294 -7.29 -25.25 -15.60
N THR A 295 -7.96 -24.10 -15.52
CA THR A 295 -7.88 -23.05 -16.54
C THR A 295 -6.49 -22.41 -16.60
N LEU A 296 -5.83 -22.18 -15.46
CA LEU A 296 -4.45 -21.71 -15.41
C LEU A 296 -3.51 -22.68 -16.13
N ARG A 297 -3.64 -23.98 -15.84
CA ARG A 297 -2.84 -25.03 -16.47
C ARG A 297 -3.06 -25.09 -17.99
N GLY A 298 -4.30 -24.96 -18.44
CA GLY A 298 -4.66 -24.95 -19.86
C GLY A 298 -4.34 -23.64 -20.60
N SER A 299 -4.03 -22.57 -19.87
CA SER A 299 -3.79 -21.25 -20.49
C SER A 299 -2.41 -21.09 -21.13
N GLY A 300 -1.46 -22.00 -20.86
CA GLY A 300 -0.11 -21.95 -21.41
C GLY A 300 0.64 -20.65 -21.08
N GLY A 301 0.36 -20.04 -19.92
CA GLY A 301 0.99 -18.78 -19.49
C GLY A 301 0.32 -17.50 -20.00
N LYS A 302 -0.82 -17.58 -20.71
CA LYS A 302 -1.59 -16.40 -21.12
C LYS A 302 -2.10 -15.58 -19.94
N ILE A 303 -2.30 -16.21 -18.78
CA ILE A 303 -2.74 -15.55 -17.55
C ILE A 303 -1.50 -15.08 -16.77
N LYS A 304 -1.20 -13.77 -16.87
CA LYS A 304 0.00 -13.16 -16.27
C LYS A 304 -0.08 -12.94 -14.75
N LEU A 305 -1.28 -13.01 -14.16
CA LEU A 305 -1.52 -12.77 -12.73
C LEU A 305 -2.39 -13.90 -12.14
N PRO A 306 -1.81 -15.08 -11.83
CA PRO A 306 -2.56 -16.27 -11.45
C PRO A 306 -3.33 -16.10 -10.13
N GLY A 307 -2.76 -15.44 -9.12
CA GLY A 307 -3.44 -15.25 -7.83
C GLY A 307 -4.66 -14.34 -7.90
N ARG A 308 -4.56 -13.19 -8.57
CA ARG A 308 -5.72 -12.33 -8.85
C ARG A 308 -6.80 -13.01 -9.67
N TYR A 309 -6.39 -13.81 -10.66
CA TYR A 309 -7.34 -14.61 -11.43
C TYR A 309 -8.08 -15.61 -10.54
N LEU A 310 -7.39 -16.39 -9.72
CA LEU A 310 -8.02 -17.35 -8.80
C LEU A 310 -8.96 -16.66 -7.80
N LEU A 311 -8.55 -15.52 -7.23
CA LEU A 311 -9.41 -14.70 -6.35
C LEU A 311 -10.70 -14.27 -7.04
N SER A 312 -10.63 -13.90 -8.32
CA SER A 312 -11.84 -13.57 -9.12
C SER A 312 -12.75 -14.77 -9.37
N VAL A 313 -12.18 -15.98 -9.48
CA VAL A 313 -12.95 -17.21 -9.71
C VAL A 313 -13.66 -17.65 -8.44
N VAL A 314 -12.99 -17.59 -7.29
CA VAL A 314 -13.60 -18.01 -6.01
C VAL A 314 -14.60 -16.98 -5.48
N SER A 315 -14.40 -15.68 -5.73
CA SER A 315 -15.31 -14.62 -5.25
C SER A 315 -16.62 -14.55 -6.04
N ARG A 316 -16.63 -14.92 -7.34
CA ARG A 316 -17.86 -14.91 -8.16
C ARG A 316 -18.92 -15.91 -7.71
N LYS A 317 -18.56 -16.92 -6.92
CA LYS A 317 -19.51 -17.91 -6.39
C LYS A 317 -20.23 -17.41 -5.14
N GLU A 318 -19.63 -16.50 -4.36
CA GLU A 318 -20.30 -15.89 -3.20
C GLU A 318 -21.52 -15.07 -3.66
N GLU A 319 -21.47 -14.43 -4.84
CA GLU A 319 -22.59 -13.66 -5.40
C GLU A 319 -23.71 -14.55 -5.97
N ALA A 320 -23.38 -15.72 -6.53
CA ALA A 320 -24.35 -16.62 -7.15
C ALA A 320 -25.08 -17.55 -6.17
N ALA A 321 -24.66 -17.62 -4.90
CA ALA A 321 -25.33 -18.39 -3.85
C ALA A 321 -26.28 -17.53 -2.99
N VAL A 322 -26.36 -16.21 -3.27
CA VAL A 322 -27.18 -15.22 -2.56
C VAL A 322 -28.31 -14.67 -3.47
N SER A 323 -28.45 -15.20 -4.69
CA SER A 323 -29.58 -14.97 -5.60
C SER A 323 -30.39 -16.25 -5.75
#